data_AF-A0A1H0N7B5-F1
#
_entry.id   AF-A0A1H0N7B5-F1
#
_cell.length_a   1.000
_cell.length_b   1.000
_cell.length_c   1.000
_cell.angle_alpha   90.00
_cell.angle_beta   90.00
_cell.angle_gamma   90.00
#
_symmetry.space_group_name_H-M   'P 1'
#
loop_
_entity.id
_entity.type
_entity.pdbx_description
1 polymer ?
#
loop_
_entity_poly.entity_id
_entity_poly.type
_entity_poly.pdbx_seq_one_letter_code
_entity_poly.pdbx_strand_id
1 'polypeptide(L)'
;MRTVRIALSTIIAALLLAIGLPAEAAAATFTLDKAEYTVGTPVTATYTTDRPDDQNWVGIYSDPGNAPVNGTYVGPSTAWTYAPGASGTVTLPTTSLSPGAYVAYFLYNDGYTSLAAPVRFTVVGAGSQPPAFLADPTPLRNARVDAAYQAKIVAVDPDGTKPTYHKVSGPSWATVAADGTVSGTPRVADVGVSQVVVSATDGEGLTARATATITVRPVGQKLVPEPVVTAFNVWHSGSQVTDGVTKQLRFLVSSGSDVVGLSESRGTHAKTMADALGWYSVHNGGDLAIISKYPLGATFTAEAGFGARVEFAAGERAVIWDVHLNYTPYGPYDACFDKMSVNKIIARESQSGRVREIESVLNALAPHKAEGIPVFLVGDFNAPSHRDWTPAAASLHCGYTVNWPVSQAVERAGLVDSYRVVNPDPVKMPGNTWSPVYPKHNGSTGVAEPQDRIDFVYSVGPAQPLTSSAVVRGTPAAVPNHAGNEWASDHAAVVTRFRL
;
A
#
# COMPACT_ATOMS: atom_id res chain seq x y z
N MET A 1 -28.62 -93.37 12.34
CA MET A 1 -29.66 -93.97 13.19
C MET A 1 -29.04 -94.29 14.55
N ARG A 2 -29.48 -93.60 15.62
CA ARG A 2 -29.31 -93.87 17.07
C ARG A 2 -27.85 -94.11 17.56
N THR A 3 -27.38 -93.52 18.65
CA THR A 3 -27.97 -93.68 19.98
C THR A 3 -27.41 -92.63 20.95
N VAL A 4 -28.30 -92.11 21.80
CA VAL A 4 -28.08 -91.24 22.96
C VAL A 4 -27.67 -92.06 24.19
N ARG A 5 -26.76 -91.56 25.04
CA ARG A 5 -26.68 -91.75 26.51
C ARG A 5 -25.90 -90.56 27.10
N ILE A 6 -26.51 -89.58 27.78
CA ILE A 6 -27.02 -89.53 29.18
C ILE A 6 -25.95 -89.78 30.24
N ALA A 7 -25.55 -88.71 30.96
CA ALA A 7 -25.50 -88.58 32.44
C ALA A 7 -24.67 -87.31 32.79
N LEU A 8 -25.30 -86.15 33.04
CA LEU A 8 -25.65 -85.58 34.35
C LEU A 8 -24.48 -85.38 35.34
N SER A 9 -24.14 -84.12 35.63
CA SER A 9 -23.77 -83.62 36.97
C SER A 9 -23.82 -82.08 37.01
N THR A 10 -24.90 -81.58 37.63
CA THR A 10 -25.03 -80.35 38.47
C THR A 10 -24.39 -79.01 38.07
N ILE A 11 -25.27 -78.04 37.81
CA ILE A 11 -25.04 -76.59 37.82
C ILE A 11 -25.18 -76.06 39.26
N ILE A 12 -24.20 -75.29 39.74
CA ILE A 12 -24.39 -74.25 40.77
C ILE A 12 -23.70 -72.99 40.27
N ALA A 13 -24.48 -71.91 40.18
CA ALA A 13 -24.02 -70.58 39.81
C ALA A 13 -23.19 -69.96 40.95
N ALA A 14 -22.03 -69.40 40.61
CA ALA A 14 -21.29 -68.48 41.47
C ALA A 14 -20.95 -67.21 40.66
N LEU A 15 -21.46 -66.10 41.16
CA LEU A 15 -21.27 -64.73 40.70
C LEU A 15 -19.79 -64.32 40.85
N LEU A 16 -19.14 -63.87 39.78
CA LEU A 16 -17.92 -63.07 39.88
C LEU A 16 -18.12 -61.74 39.15
N LEU A 17 -18.19 -60.67 39.95
CA LEU A 17 -18.02 -59.28 39.52
C LEU A 17 -16.60 -59.13 38.94
N ALA A 18 -16.50 -58.82 37.65
CA ALA A 18 -15.29 -58.23 37.08
C ALA A 18 -15.31 -56.74 37.41
N ILE A 19 -14.51 -56.34 38.41
CA ILE A 19 -14.20 -54.94 38.67
C ILE A 19 -13.24 -54.52 37.55
N GLY A 20 -13.74 -53.81 36.55
CA GLY A 20 -12.89 -53.09 35.61
C GLY A 20 -12.10 -52.04 36.39
N LEU A 21 -10.77 -52.17 36.40
CA LEU A 21 -9.90 -51.07 36.82
C LEU A 21 -10.18 -49.88 35.89
N PRO A 22 -10.32 -48.64 36.41
CA PRO A 22 -10.53 -47.48 35.57
C PRO A 22 -9.33 -47.27 34.65
N ALA A 23 -9.60 -46.93 33.39
CA ALA A 23 -8.60 -46.49 32.44
C ALA A 23 -7.82 -45.32 33.05
N GLU A 24 -6.50 -45.43 33.02
CA GLU A 24 -5.56 -44.38 33.42
C GLU A 24 -5.89 -43.09 32.63
N ALA A 25 -6.13 -41.98 33.32
CA ALA A 25 -6.45 -40.71 32.69
C ALA A 25 -5.34 -40.32 31.71
N ALA A 26 -5.69 -40.05 30.46
CA ALA A 26 -4.70 -39.62 29.46
C ALA A 26 -4.08 -38.29 29.92
N ALA A 27 -2.76 -38.30 30.16
CA ALA A 27 -2.02 -37.08 30.47
C ALA A 27 -2.24 -36.05 29.36
N ALA A 28 -2.41 -34.78 29.75
CA ALA A 28 -2.52 -33.67 28.81
C ALA A 28 -1.37 -33.69 27.79
N THR A 29 -1.70 -33.44 26.51
CA THR A 29 -0.70 -33.38 25.44
C THR A 29 -0.51 -31.96 24.98
N PHE A 30 0.72 -31.62 24.58
CA PHE A 30 1.05 -30.33 24.00
C PHE A 30 2.17 -30.51 22.97
N THR A 31 1.89 -30.13 21.73
CA THR A 31 2.82 -30.28 20.60
C THR A 31 2.80 -29.03 19.73
N LEU A 32 3.94 -28.73 19.12
CA LEU A 32 4.05 -27.70 18.09
C LEU A 32 4.11 -28.37 16.71
N ASP A 33 3.67 -27.67 15.67
CA ASP A 33 3.69 -28.19 14.29
C ASP A 33 5.11 -28.34 13.73
N LYS A 34 6.06 -27.54 14.24
CA LYS A 34 7.49 -27.56 13.86
C LYS A 34 8.40 -27.36 15.08
N ALA A 35 9.66 -27.75 14.93
CA ALA A 35 10.74 -27.48 15.88
C ALA A 35 11.58 -26.23 15.54
N GLU A 36 11.43 -25.70 14.33
CA GLU A 36 12.12 -24.51 13.83
C GLU A 36 11.15 -23.63 13.03
N TYR A 37 11.20 -22.32 13.25
CA TYR A 37 10.35 -21.33 12.61
C TYR A 37 11.20 -20.18 12.07
N THR A 38 10.90 -19.72 10.87
CA THR A 38 11.42 -18.44 10.38
C THR A 38 10.71 -17.29 11.09
N VAL A 39 11.43 -16.21 11.46
CA VAL A 39 10.83 -14.98 12.02
C VAL A 39 9.59 -14.58 11.21
N GLY A 40 8.48 -14.30 11.90
CA GLY A 40 7.19 -13.96 11.28
C GLY A 40 6.29 -15.13 10.88
N THR A 41 6.81 -16.37 10.83
CA THR A 41 5.99 -17.58 10.63
C THR A 41 5.29 -17.94 11.95
N PRO A 42 3.95 -17.95 12.03
CA PRO A 42 3.25 -18.26 13.28
C PRO A 42 3.54 -19.67 13.82
N VAL A 43 3.61 -19.81 15.14
CA VAL A 43 3.72 -21.11 15.82
C VAL A 43 2.33 -21.69 15.99
N THR A 44 2.10 -22.92 15.53
CA THR A 44 0.83 -23.62 15.72
C THR A 44 0.97 -24.67 16.81
N ALA A 45 0.25 -24.47 17.91
CA ALA A 45 0.26 -25.37 19.05
C ALA A 45 -1.05 -26.17 19.11
N THR A 46 -0.93 -27.49 19.23
CA THR A 46 -2.08 -28.40 19.43
C THR A 46 -2.01 -29.00 20.82
N TYR A 47 -3.15 -29.02 21.52
CA TYR A 47 -3.22 -29.43 22.91
C TYR A 47 -4.45 -30.31 23.21
N THR A 48 -4.32 -31.13 24.25
CA THR A 48 -5.43 -31.78 24.94
C THR A 48 -5.23 -31.67 26.45
N THR A 49 -6.31 -31.55 27.23
CA THR A 49 -6.28 -31.51 28.69
C THR A 49 -7.58 -32.07 29.27
N ASP A 50 -7.47 -32.74 30.41
CA ASP A 50 -8.59 -33.17 31.25
C ASP A 50 -9.07 -32.05 32.20
N ARG A 51 -8.38 -30.90 32.19
CA ARG A 51 -8.67 -29.70 32.99
C ARG A 51 -8.95 -28.48 32.10
N PRO A 52 -10.01 -28.50 31.27
CA PRO A 52 -10.41 -27.33 30.50
C PRO A 52 -10.80 -26.19 31.44
N ASP A 53 -10.44 -24.98 31.06
CA ASP A 53 -10.72 -23.76 31.82
C ASP A 53 -10.62 -22.57 30.84
N ASP A 54 -11.55 -21.62 30.92
CA ASP A 54 -11.57 -20.46 30.03
C ASP A 54 -10.29 -19.60 30.13
N GLN A 55 -9.54 -19.74 31.23
CA GLN A 55 -8.29 -19.04 31.51
C GLN A 55 -7.03 -19.88 31.23
N ASN A 56 -7.15 -21.08 30.66
CA ASN A 56 -5.99 -21.83 30.18
C ASN A 56 -5.34 -21.11 28.99
N TRP A 57 -4.00 -21.12 28.92
CA TRP A 57 -3.30 -20.31 27.93
C TRP A 57 -1.98 -20.93 27.49
N VAL A 58 -1.54 -20.55 26.28
CA VAL A 58 -0.23 -20.92 25.73
C VAL A 58 0.68 -19.70 25.77
N GLY A 59 1.90 -19.87 26.29
CA GLY A 59 2.91 -18.81 26.38
C GLY A 59 4.25 -19.22 25.78
N ILE A 60 4.89 -18.31 25.04
CA ILE A 60 6.25 -18.46 24.49
C ILE A 60 7.24 -17.65 25.32
N TYR A 61 8.40 -18.24 25.62
CA TYR A 61 9.48 -17.64 26.40
C TYR A 61 10.84 -17.92 25.74
N SER A 62 11.83 -17.06 25.96
CA SER A 62 13.21 -17.33 25.58
C SER A 62 13.81 -18.47 26.41
N ASP A 63 14.71 -19.25 25.80
CA ASP A 63 15.40 -20.39 26.44
C ASP A 63 16.92 -20.36 26.17
N PRO A 64 17.79 -20.20 27.20
CA PRO A 64 17.46 -19.88 28.59
C PRO A 64 16.92 -18.45 28.71
N GLY A 65 16.04 -18.21 29.69
CA GLY A 65 15.40 -16.90 29.82
C GLY A 65 14.47 -16.79 31.01
N ASN A 66 13.39 -16.04 30.82
CA ASN A 66 12.41 -15.71 31.85
C ASN A 66 11.21 -16.68 31.89
N ALA A 67 11.40 -17.89 31.37
CA ALA A 67 10.40 -18.96 31.41
C ALA A 67 10.00 -19.30 32.86
N PRO A 68 8.76 -19.79 33.10
CA PRO A 68 8.31 -20.18 34.43
C PRO A 68 9.19 -21.29 35.03
N VAL A 69 9.51 -21.16 36.32
CA VAL A 69 10.32 -22.13 37.07
C VAL A 69 9.47 -22.71 38.19
N ASN A 70 9.35 -24.04 38.24
CA ASN A 70 8.56 -24.77 39.24
C ASN A 70 7.12 -24.24 39.40
N GLY A 71 6.45 -23.93 38.28
CA GLY A 71 5.08 -23.42 38.29
C GLY A 71 4.92 -21.99 38.77
N THR A 72 6.03 -21.24 38.91
CA THR A 72 6.05 -19.86 39.42
C THR A 72 6.47 -18.89 38.33
N TYR A 73 5.89 -17.68 38.37
CA TYR A 73 6.25 -16.57 37.49
C TYR A 73 7.72 -16.16 37.65
N VAL A 74 8.40 -15.93 36.53
CA VAL A 74 9.77 -15.37 36.49
C VAL A 74 9.79 -14.08 35.68
N GLY A 75 9.15 -14.06 34.51
CA GLY A 75 8.95 -12.85 33.71
C GLY A 75 7.85 -13.03 32.66
N PRO A 76 7.55 -11.97 31.88
CA PRO A 76 6.46 -11.97 30.92
C PRO A 76 6.74 -12.91 29.74
N SER A 77 5.71 -13.56 29.21
CA SER A 77 5.81 -14.27 27.93
C SER A 77 6.06 -13.29 26.78
N THR A 78 6.80 -13.72 25.77
CA THR A 78 7.07 -12.91 24.56
C THR A 78 5.87 -12.89 23.61
N ALA A 79 5.07 -13.95 23.63
CA ALA A 79 3.77 -14.05 22.95
C ALA A 79 2.88 -15.03 23.73
N TRP A 80 1.57 -14.82 23.68
CA TRP A 80 0.60 -15.72 24.33
C TRP A 80 -0.77 -15.69 23.66
N THR A 81 -1.59 -16.71 23.92
CA THR A 81 -3.01 -16.76 23.53
C THR A 81 -3.79 -17.72 24.44
N TYR A 82 -5.10 -17.51 24.58
CA TYR A 82 -5.97 -18.41 25.34
C TYR A 82 -6.23 -19.73 24.61
N ALA A 83 -6.32 -20.82 25.37
CA ALA A 83 -6.48 -22.20 24.94
C ALA A 83 -7.46 -22.95 25.87
N PRO A 84 -8.76 -22.60 25.83
CA PRO A 84 -9.70 -22.93 26.91
C PRO A 84 -10.30 -24.35 26.85
N GLY A 85 -10.32 -24.96 25.66
CA GLY A 85 -11.03 -26.21 25.42
C GLY A 85 -10.36 -27.44 26.07
N ALA A 86 -11.07 -28.56 26.10
CA ALA A 86 -10.45 -29.85 26.45
C ALA A 86 -9.46 -30.33 25.37
N SER A 87 -9.58 -29.79 24.15
CA SER A 87 -8.63 -29.97 23.06
C SER A 87 -8.73 -28.79 22.10
N GLY A 88 -7.66 -28.47 21.40
CA GLY A 88 -7.72 -27.47 20.34
C GLY A 88 -6.38 -27.21 19.66
N THR A 89 -6.43 -26.30 18.71
CA THR A 89 -5.25 -25.75 18.03
C THR A 89 -5.29 -24.24 18.16
N VAL A 90 -4.19 -23.64 18.60
CA VAL A 90 -4.01 -22.19 18.69
C VAL A 90 -2.77 -21.78 17.91
N THR A 91 -2.79 -20.55 17.40
CA THR A 91 -1.67 -19.98 16.67
C THR A 91 -1.12 -18.76 17.41
N LEU A 92 0.20 -18.70 17.56
CA LEU A 92 0.90 -17.57 18.20
C LEU A 92 1.75 -16.85 17.14
N PRO A 93 1.65 -15.51 17.02
CA PRO A 93 2.48 -14.75 16.10
C PRO A 93 3.94 -14.73 16.57
N THR A 94 4.88 -14.81 15.62
CA THR A 94 6.32 -14.75 15.90
C THR A 94 6.99 -13.47 15.40
N THR A 95 6.20 -12.49 14.95
CA THR A 95 6.71 -11.21 14.40
C THR A 95 7.49 -10.37 15.42
N SER A 96 7.26 -10.59 16.72
CA SER A 96 8.00 -9.97 17.83
C SER A 96 9.19 -10.80 18.32
N LEU A 97 9.38 -12.03 17.81
CA LEU A 97 10.47 -12.91 18.21
C LEU A 97 11.71 -12.61 17.37
N SER A 98 12.85 -12.45 18.02
CA SER A 98 14.15 -12.40 17.35
C SER A 98 14.68 -13.82 17.10
N PRO A 99 15.64 -14.02 16.19
CA PRO A 99 16.30 -15.31 16.05
C PRO A 99 16.90 -15.78 17.40
N GLY A 100 16.64 -17.03 17.78
CA GLY A 100 17.03 -17.56 19.09
C GLY A 100 16.31 -18.84 19.47
N ALA A 101 16.65 -19.40 20.63
CA ALA A 101 15.98 -20.56 21.20
C ALA A 101 14.82 -20.14 22.12
N TYR A 102 13.71 -20.87 22.03
CA TYR A 102 12.47 -20.59 22.73
C TYR A 102 11.84 -21.86 23.29
N VAL A 103 10.94 -21.67 24.23
CA VAL A 103 10.13 -22.73 24.84
C VAL A 103 8.68 -22.28 24.93
N ALA A 104 7.77 -23.13 24.48
CA ALA A 104 6.32 -22.95 24.60
C ALA A 104 5.77 -23.75 25.76
N TYR A 105 4.89 -23.13 26.54
CA TYR A 105 4.18 -23.73 27.67
C TYR A 105 2.68 -23.73 27.43
N PHE A 106 2.00 -24.80 27.86
CA PHE A 106 0.56 -24.81 28.05
C PHE A 106 0.27 -24.72 29.56
N LEU A 107 -0.39 -23.65 29.98
CA LEU A 107 -0.47 -23.19 31.36
C LEU A 107 -1.92 -23.12 31.85
N TYR A 108 -2.10 -23.45 33.13
CA TYR A 108 -3.43 -23.57 33.75
C TYR A 108 -3.93 -22.24 34.35
N ASN A 109 -5.16 -21.87 34.01
CA ASN A 109 -6.00 -20.92 34.75
C ASN A 109 -5.32 -19.57 35.10
N ASP A 110 -4.83 -18.83 34.10
CA ASP A 110 -4.03 -17.60 34.23
C ASP A 110 -2.79 -17.70 35.16
N GLY A 111 -2.47 -18.91 35.61
CA GLY A 111 -1.31 -19.25 36.40
C GLY A 111 -0.17 -19.80 35.56
N TYR A 112 0.89 -20.27 36.23
CA TYR A 112 2.11 -20.75 35.59
C TYR A 112 2.35 -22.25 35.81
N THR A 113 1.36 -22.96 36.36
CA THR A 113 1.39 -24.43 36.43
C THR A 113 1.23 -25.01 35.03
N SER A 114 2.22 -25.79 34.59
CA SER A 114 2.19 -26.44 33.28
C SER A 114 1.19 -27.60 33.27
N LEU A 115 0.30 -27.60 32.28
CA LEU A 115 -0.65 -28.68 32.05
C LEU A 115 0.01 -29.87 31.35
N ALA A 116 1.01 -29.62 30.50
CA ALA A 116 1.78 -30.63 29.77
C ALA A 116 3.27 -30.26 29.75
N ALA A 117 4.11 -31.18 29.25
CA ALA A 117 5.54 -30.92 29.08
C ALA A 117 5.77 -29.73 28.10
N PRO A 118 6.63 -28.75 28.46
CA PRO A 118 6.95 -27.64 27.56
C PRO A 118 7.69 -28.13 26.31
N VAL A 119 7.43 -27.46 25.18
CA VAL A 119 8.04 -27.83 23.88
C VAL A 119 9.04 -26.75 23.48
N ARG A 120 10.28 -27.17 23.23
CA ARG A 120 11.36 -26.29 22.76
C ARG A 120 11.35 -26.16 21.24
N PHE A 121 11.68 -24.98 20.75
CA PHE A 121 11.84 -24.69 19.33
C PHE A 121 12.86 -23.58 19.10
N THR A 122 13.30 -23.41 17.86
CA THR A 122 14.17 -22.30 17.45
C THR A 122 13.44 -21.36 16.51
N VAL A 123 13.75 -20.07 16.62
CA VAL A 123 13.41 -19.06 15.61
C VAL A 123 14.69 -18.75 14.84
N VAL A 124 14.65 -18.85 13.52
CA VAL A 124 15.77 -18.52 12.62
C VAL A 124 15.44 -17.27 11.81
N GLY A 125 16.48 -16.54 11.39
CA GLY A 125 16.29 -15.41 10.46
C GLY A 125 15.68 -15.87 9.13
N ALA A 126 15.12 -14.94 8.36
CA ALA A 126 14.45 -15.23 7.09
C ALA A 126 15.36 -15.76 5.95
N GLY A 127 16.67 -15.91 6.20
CA GLY A 127 17.67 -16.04 5.15
C GLY A 127 17.77 -14.74 4.34
N SER A 128 18.90 -14.50 3.69
CA SER A 128 18.99 -13.37 2.77
C SER A 128 18.03 -13.56 1.59
N GLN A 129 17.37 -12.48 1.19
CA GLN A 129 16.42 -12.40 0.09
C GLN A 129 17.07 -11.72 -1.12
N PRO A 130 16.87 -12.23 -2.34
CA PRO A 130 17.41 -11.56 -3.52
C PRO A 130 16.80 -10.15 -3.68
N PRO A 131 17.49 -9.24 -4.39
CA PRO A 131 16.92 -7.97 -4.78
C PRO A 131 15.62 -8.14 -5.57
N ALA A 132 14.67 -7.22 -5.41
CA ALA A 132 13.42 -7.21 -6.15
C ALA A 132 13.27 -5.92 -6.96
N PHE A 133 13.10 -6.04 -8.28
CA PHE A 133 12.78 -4.90 -9.15
C PHE A 133 11.40 -4.32 -8.80
N LEU A 134 11.25 -3.01 -9.01
CA LEU A 134 9.99 -2.30 -8.68
C LEU A 134 8.82 -2.68 -9.59
N ALA A 135 9.10 -3.14 -10.82
CA ALA A 135 8.15 -3.71 -11.76
C ALA A 135 8.90 -4.54 -12.82
N ASP A 136 8.26 -5.55 -13.40
CA ASP A 136 8.78 -6.26 -14.58
C ASP A 136 7.64 -6.46 -15.61
N PRO A 137 7.74 -5.86 -16.81
CA PRO A 137 8.81 -4.97 -17.28
C PRO A 137 8.86 -3.63 -16.52
N THR A 138 10.06 -3.04 -16.40
CA THR A 138 10.27 -1.69 -15.85
C THR A 138 10.25 -0.65 -16.97
N PRO A 139 9.22 0.21 -17.07
CA PRO A 139 9.21 1.29 -18.05
C PRO A 139 10.16 2.42 -17.63
N LEU A 140 11.17 2.70 -18.47
CA LEU A 140 12.05 3.86 -18.31
C LEU A 140 11.58 5.01 -19.22
N ARG A 141 12.12 6.21 -19.01
CA ARG A 141 11.77 7.39 -19.81
C ARG A 141 12.06 7.16 -21.30
N ASN A 142 11.33 7.84 -22.17
CA ASN A 142 11.55 7.75 -23.61
C ASN A 142 12.95 8.27 -24.00
N ALA A 143 13.54 7.65 -25.02
CA ALA A 143 14.79 8.06 -25.65
C ALA A 143 14.52 8.78 -26.97
N ARG A 144 15.51 9.54 -27.45
CA ARG A 144 15.45 10.24 -28.73
C ARG A 144 16.60 9.80 -29.61
N VAL A 145 16.31 9.50 -30.87
CA VAL A 145 17.32 9.22 -31.89
C VAL A 145 18.40 10.32 -31.87
N ASP A 146 19.65 9.88 -31.89
CA ASP A 146 20.87 10.71 -31.89
C ASP A 146 21.07 11.62 -30.66
N ALA A 147 20.26 11.47 -29.62
CA ALA A 147 20.44 12.17 -28.35
C ALA A 147 21.02 11.23 -27.27
N ALA A 148 21.84 11.78 -26.38
CA ALA A 148 22.31 11.05 -25.21
C ALA A 148 21.13 10.65 -24.31
N TYR A 149 21.12 9.38 -23.92
CA TYR A 149 20.12 8.78 -23.05
C TYR A 149 20.74 8.36 -21.71
N GLN A 150 19.99 8.57 -20.63
CA GLN A 150 20.35 8.12 -19.29
C GLN A 150 19.09 7.98 -18.43
N ALA A 151 18.86 6.81 -17.85
CA ALA A 151 17.81 6.55 -16.86
C ALA A 151 18.29 5.48 -15.88
N LYS A 152 17.60 5.32 -14.75
CA LYS A 152 17.97 4.32 -13.74
C LYS A 152 16.94 3.20 -13.70
N ILE A 153 17.41 1.95 -13.74
CA ILE A 153 16.61 0.79 -13.35
C ILE A 153 16.93 0.45 -11.89
N VAL A 154 15.91 0.04 -11.13
CA VAL A 154 16.00 -0.02 -9.67
C VAL A 154 15.42 -1.34 -9.17
N ALA A 155 16.23 -2.02 -8.36
CA ALA A 155 15.84 -3.10 -7.47
C ALA A 155 16.04 -2.67 -6.02
N VAL A 156 15.13 -3.10 -5.15
CA VAL A 156 15.20 -2.92 -3.70
C VAL A 156 15.51 -4.28 -3.10
N ASP A 157 16.54 -4.31 -2.27
CA ASP A 157 16.93 -5.47 -1.52
C ASP A 157 16.16 -5.51 -0.18
N PRO A 158 15.38 -6.56 0.11
CA PRO A 158 14.65 -6.67 1.37
C PRO A 158 15.53 -6.69 2.62
N ASP A 159 16.80 -7.10 2.51
CA ASP A 159 17.77 -7.15 3.60
C ASP A 159 18.52 -5.81 3.77
N GLY A 160 18.20 -4.81 2.95
CA GLY A 160 18.80 -3.47 3.01
C GLY A 160 20.18 -3.38 2.38
N THR A 161 20.64 -4.42 1.68
CA THR A 161 21.90 -4.33 0.91
C THR A 161 21.74 -3.46 -0.33
N LYS A 162 22.85 -3.00 -0.91
CA LYS A 162 22.82 -2.20 -2.14
C LYS A 162 23.09 -3.11 -3.35
N PRO A 163 22.11 -3.34 -4.24
CA PRO A 163 22.33 -4.20 -5.40
C PRO A 163 23.34 -3.61 -6.39
N THR A 164 24.09 -4.48 -7.04
CA THR A 164 24.93 -4.19 -8.20
C THR A 164 24.28 -4.72 -9.48
N TYR A 165 24.34 -3.95 -10.56
CA TYR A 165 23.60 -4.24 -11.79
C TYR A 165 24.50 -4.66 -12.96
N HIS A 166 23.97 -5.51 -13.84
CA HIS A 166 24.66 -5.94 -15.05
C HIS A 166 23.67 -6.13 -16.22
N LYS A 167 24.08 -5.73 -17.44
CA LYS A 167 23.31 -5.97 -18.67
C LYS A 167 23.41 -7.45 -19.08
N VAL A 168 22.31 -8.18 -19.02
CA VAL A 168 22.25 -9.57 -19.51
C VAL A 168 22.12 -9.61 -21.03
N SER A 169 21.21 -8.81 -21.60
CA SER A 169 20.99 -8.70 -23.05
C SER A 169 20.29 -7.40 -23.41
N GLY A 170 20.19 -7.07 -24.70
CA GLY A 170 19.52 -5.88 -25.21
C GLY A 170 20.29 -5.17 -26.32
N PRO A 171 19.74 -4.08 -26.89
CA PRO A 171 20.33 -3.41 -28.05
C PRO A 171 21.73 -2.87 -27.79
N SER A 172 22.57 -2.81 -28.83
CA SER A 172 23.97 -2.38 -28.72
C SER A 172 24.13 -0.92 -28.29
N TRP A 173 23.13 -0.08 -28.57
CA TRP A 173 23.17 1.34 -28.18
C TRP A 173 23.07 1.55 -26.67
N ALA A 174 22.55 0.57 -25.91
CA ALA A 174 22.30 0.69 -24.47
C ALA A 174 23.34 -0.07 -23.64
N THR A 175 23.89 0.57 -22.62
CA THR A 175 24.78 -0.02 -21.60
C THR A 175 24.14 0.09 -20.22
N VAL A 176 24.50 -0.82 -19.30
CA VAL A 176 24.04 -0.78 -17.90
C VAL A 176 25.26 -0.72 -17.00
N ALA A 177 25.37 0.33 -16.19
CA ALA A 177 26.42 0.50 -15.21
C ALA A 177 26.08 -0.26 -13.90
N ALA A 178 27.10 -0.45 -13.05
CA ALA A 178 27.00 -1.17 -11.79
C ALA A 178 25.98 -0.58 -10.79
N ASP A 179 25.62 0.70 -10.94
CA ASP A 179 24.64 1.41 -10.09
C ASP A 179 23.19 1.38 -10.65
N GLY A 180 22.96 0.67 -11.76
CA GLY A 180 21.67 0.57 -12.43
C GLY A 180 21.44 1.68 -13.47
N THR A 181 22.41 2.55 -13.73
CA THR A 181 22.30 3.55 -14.81
C THR A 181 22.29 2.86 -16.17
N VAL A 182 21.18 2.98 -16.90
CA VAL A 182 21.03 2.61 -18.30
C VAL A 182 21.32 3.84 -19.16
N SER A 183 22.33 3.77 -20.02
CA SER A 183 22.78 4.91 -20.84
C SER A 183 23.09 4.50 -22.28
N GLY A 184 23.16 5.49 -23.18
CA GLY A 184 23.41 5.20 -24.59
C GLY A 184 23.07 6.32 -25.56
N THR A 185 23.13 6.04 -26.86
CA THR A 185 22.65 6.93 -27.93
C THR A 185 22.00 6.09 -29.03
N PRO A 186 20.66 6.00 -29.07
CA PRO A 186 19.96 5.20 -30.08
C PRO A 186 20.05 5.87 -31.45
N ARG A 187 19.96 5.06 -32.50
CA ARG A 187 19.94 5.50 -33.91
C ARG A 187 18.54 5.34 -34.51
N VAL A 188 18.38 5.81 -35.75
CA VAL A 188 17.12 5.69 -36.50
C VAL A 188 16.63 4.23 -36.58
N ALA A 189 17.55 3.27 -36.68
CA ALA A 189 17.21 1.84 -36.72
C ALA A 189 16.62 1.30 -35.40
N ASP A 190 16.80 2.02 -34.29
CA ASP A 190 16.33 1.62 -32.96
C ASP A 190 14.94 2.18 -32.62
N VAL A 191 14.30 2.93 -33.53
CA VAL A 191 12.96 3.50 -33.35
C VAL A 191 11.95 2.41 -33.00
N GLY A 192 11.17 2.64 -31.94
CA GLY A 192 10.26 1.66 -31.36
C GLY A 192 10.63 1.33 -29.92
N VAL A 193 10.19 0.16 -29.44
CA VAL A 193 10.47 -0.28 -28.07
C VAL A 193 11.76 -1.08 -28.03
N SER A 194 12.76 -0.55 -27.33
CA SER A 194 13.98 -1.27 -26.95
C SER A 194 13.77 -2.01 -25.63
N GLN A 195 14.25 -3.26 -25.56
CA GLN A 195 14.21 -4.10 -24.36
C GLN A 195 15.63 -4.40 -23.88
N VAL A 196 15.93 -4.11 -22.62
CA VAL A 196 17.22 -4.36 -21.97
C VAL A 196 16.99 -5.27 -20.77
N VAL A 197 17.50 -6.50 -20.82
CA VAL A 197 17.42 -7.42 -19.69
C VAL A 197 18.55 -7.11 -18.72
N VAL A 198 18.21 -6.84 -17.47
CA VAL A 198 19.15 -6.45 -16.42
C VAL A 198 19.11 -7.44 -15.28
N SER A 199 20.27 -7.81 -14.75
CA SER A 199 20.41 -8.56 -13.50
C SER A 199 20.78 -7.60 -12.38
N ALA A 200 20.18 -7.77 -11.21
CA ALA A 200 20.60 -7.15 -9.95
C ALA A 200 21.14 -8.26 -9.03
N THR A 201 22.26 -8.01 -8.37
CA THR A 201 22.93 -8.93 -7.46
C THR A 201 23.17 -8.24 -6.13
N ASP A 202 22.80 -8.88 -5.01
CA ASP A 202 23.05 -8.36 -3.67
C ASP A 202 24.49 -8.60 -3.18
N GLY A 203 24.76 -8.23 -1.93
CA GLY A 203 26.06 -8.46 -1.29
C GLY A 203 26.39 -9.93 -1.02
N GLU A 204 25.40 -10.82 -1.03
CA GLU A 204 25.53 -12.26 -0.76
C GLU A 204 25.59 -13.10 -2.06
N GLY A 205 25.41 -12.47 -3.21
CA GLY A 205 25.44 -13.10 -4.52
C GLY A 205 24.09 -13.61 -5.02
N LEU A 206 22.98 -13.37 -4.31
CA LEU A 206 21.65 -13.69 -4.82
C LEU A 206 21.27 -12.69 -5.91
N THR A 207 20.51 -13.16 -6.88
CA THR A 207 20.22 -12.38 -8.09
C THR A 207 18.75 -12.38 -8.45
N ALA A 208 18.30 -11.28 -9.05
CA ALA A 208 17.04 -11.16 -9.75
C ALA A 208 17.24 -10.53 -11.13
N ARG A 209 16.27 -10.69 -12.02
CA ARG A 209 16.28 -10.09 -13.36
C ARG A 209 14.97 -9.36 -13.63
N ALA A 210 15.05 -8.32 -14.45
CA ALA A 210 13.89 -7.64 -15.02
C ALA A 210 14.21 -7.09 -16.41
N THR A 211 13.17 -6.80 -17.19
CA THR A 211 13.29 -6.17 -18.50
C THR A 211 13.01 -4.67 -18.40
N ALA A 212 14.02 -3.83 -18.64
CA ALA A 212 13.81 -2.40 -18.88
C ALA A 212 13.26 -2.17 -20.29
N THR A 213 12.16 -1.43 -20.41
CA THR A 213 11.58 -1.02 -21.70
C THR A 213 11.80 0.46 -21.94
N ILE A 214 12.35 0.82 -23.10
CA ILE A 214 12.67 2.20 -23.50
C ILE A 214 12.07 2.47 -24.88
N THR A 215 11.14 3.43 -24.98
CA THR A 215 10.62 3.84 -26.29
C THR A 215 11.54 4.85 -26.94
N VAL A 216 12.14 4.51 -28.08
CA VAL A 216 12.98 5.39 -28.89
C VAL A 216 12.11 6.15 -29.88
N ARG A 217 12.17 7.48 -29.84
CA ARG A 217 11.35 8.39 -30.64
C ARG A 217 12.17 9.05 -31.77
N PRO A 218 11.62 9.16 -33.00
CA PRO A 218 12.27 9.85 -34.12
C PRO A 218 12.40 11.35 -33.87
N VAL A 219 13.53 11.97 -34.28
CA VAL A 219 13.75 13.42 -34.21
C VAL A 219 12.56 14.19 -34.81
N GLY A 220 12.16 15.29 -34.17
CA GLY A 220 11.04 16.15 -34.62
C GLY A 220 9.65 15.69 -34.19
N GLN A 221 9.49 14.49 -33.62
CA GLN A 221 8.24 14.07 -32.98
C GLN A 221 8.26 14.33 -31.48
N LYS A 222 7.08 14.53 -30.88
CA LYS A 222 6.93 14.62 -29.41
C LYS A 222 7.63 13.46 -28.70
N LEU A 223 8.47 13.76 -27.72
CA LEU A 223 9.12 12.76 -26.87
C LEU A 223 8.12 12.07 -25.98
N VAL A 224 7.16 12.83 -25.43
CA VAL A 224 6.12 12.32 -24.54
C VAL A 224 4.76 12.74 -25.09
N PRO A 225 4.26 12.07 -26.15
CA PRO A 225 2.97 12.43 -26.75
C PRO A 225 1.80 12.12 -25.81
N GLU A 226 1.99 11.17 -24.88
CA GLU A 226 0.94 10.69 -23.99
C GLU A 226 1.43 10.61 -22.53
N PRO A 227 1.72 11.75 -21.87
CA PRO A 227 2.22 11.74 -20.50
C PRO A 227 1.17 11.18 -19.54
N VAL A 228 1.64 10.41 -18.56
CA VAL A 228 0.84 9.95 -17.43
C VAL A 228 1.09 10.88 -16.24
N VAL A 229 0.06 11.63 -15.83
CA VAL A 229 0.10 12.55 -14.69
C VAL A 229 -0.68 11.95 -13.53
N THR A 230 -0.13 12.04 -12.32
CA THR A 230 -0.69 11.41 -11.11
C THR A 230 -0.82 12.39 -9.96
N ALA A 231 -1.96 12.35 -9.27
CA ALA A 231 -2.16 12.95 -7.95
C ALA A 231 -2.05 11.86 -6.90
N PHE A 232 -1.24 12.05 -5.85
CA PHE A 232 -1.09 11.04 -4.81
C PHE A 232 -0.82 11.65 -3.43
N ASN A 233 -1.82 11.63 -2.55
CA ASN A 233 -1.60 11.80 -1.11
C ASN A 233 -0.87 10.55 -0.59
N VAL A 234 0.35 10.74 -0.06
CA VAL A 234 1.23 9.66 0.37
C VAL A 234 1.06 9.27 1.83
N TRP A 235 0.03 9.76 2.51
CA TRP A 235 -0.33 9.47 3.90
C TRP A 235 0.85 9.56 4.88
N HIS A 236 1.16 10.80 5.27
CA HIS A 236 2.28 11.15 6.13
C HIS A 236 3.62 10.54 5.65
N SER A 237 4.01 10.82 4.40
CA SER A 237 5.25 10.31 3.81
C SER A 237 5.37 8.78 3.81
N GLY A 238 4.25 8.06 3.74
CA GLY A 238 4.17 6.59 3.74
C GLY A 238 4.42 5.94 5.08
N SER A 239 4.39 6.70 6.18
CA SER A 239 4.77 6.21 7.52
C SER A 239 3.73 5.30 8.18
N GLN A 240 2.50 5.26 7.66
CA GLN A 240 1.39 4.53 8.26
C GLN A 240 1.34 3.05 7.85
N VAL A 241 2.14 2.65 6.86
CA VAL A 241 2.18 1.27 6.35
C VAL A 241 3.63 0.77 6.37
N THR A 242 3.84 -0.47 6.83
CA THR A 242 5.16 -1.12 6.81
C THR A 242 5.71 -1.13 5.39
N ASP A 243 6.95 -0.69 5.21
CA ASP A 243 7.61 -0.51 3.90
C ASP A 243 6.87 0.44 2.94
N GLY A 244 6.13 1.41 3.48
CA GLY A 244 5.26 2.31 2.71
C GLY A 244 5.97 3.00 1.55
N VAL A 245 7.19 3.50 1.75
CA VAL A 245 7.99 4.13 0.68
C VAL A 245 8.25 3.16 -0.48
N THR A 246 8.65 1.92 -0.19
CA THR A 246 8.90 0.91 -1.23
C THR A 246 7.62 0.55 -1.98
N LYS A 247 6.49 0.45 -1.28
CA LYS A 247 5.17 0.19 -1.88
C LYS A 247 4.72 1.35 -2.79
N GLN A 248 4.95 2.60 -2.37
CA GLN A 248 4.69 3.79 -3.18
C GLN A 248 5.58 3.81 -4.44
N LEU A 249 6.87 3.49 -4.31
CA LEU A 249 7.78 3.37 -5.45
C LEU A 249 7.31 2.32 -6.46
N ARG A 250 6.93 1.12 -6.00
CA ARG A 250 6.35 0.06 -6.86
C ARG A 250 5.08 0.54 -7.56
N PHE A 251 4.20 1.24 -6.84
CA PHE A 251 2.99 1.81 -7.43
C PHE A 251 3.33 2.79 -8.56
N LEU A 252 4.19 3.78 -8.34
CA LEU A 252 4.52 4.80 -9.35
C LEU A 252 5.18 4.23 -10.60
N VAL A 253 6.01 3.20 -10.47
CA VAL A 253 6.62 2.53 -11.62
C VAL A 253 5.56 1.71 -12.38
N SER A 254 4.76 0.91 -11.67
CA SER A 254 3.74 0.05 -12.28
C SER A 254 2.53 0.79 -12.87
N SER A 255 2.22 1.99 -12.37
CA SER A 255 1.18 2.88 -12.95
C SER A 255 1.64 3.51 -14.27
N GLY A 256 2.94 3.48 -14.56
CA GLY A 256 3.54 4.16 -15.70
C GLY A 256 3.62 5.69 -15.53
N SER A 257 3.44 6.22 -14.31
CA SER A 257 3.45 7.67 -14.03
C SER A 257 4.71 8.33 -14.56
N ASP A 258 4.58 9.50 -15.19
CA ASP A 258 5.69 10.30 -15.71
C ASP A 258 5.94 11.55 -14.86
N VAL A 259 4.85 12.18 -14.37
CA VAL A 259 4.88 13.37 -13.51
C VAL A 259 3.86 13.17 -12.39
N VAL A 260 4.24 13.45 -11.15
CA VAL A 260 3.44 13.17 -9.96
C VAL A 260 3.43 14.40 -9.05
N GLY A 261 2.25 14.84 -8.64
CA GLY A 261 2.05 15.71 -7.48
C GLY A 261 1.84 14.87 -6.23
N LEU A 262 2.51 15.25 -5.15
CA LEU A 262 2.55 14.53 -3.88
C LEU A 262 2.10 15.47 -2.75
N SER A 263 0.94 15.18 -2.17
CA SER A 263 0.48 15.75 -0.91
C SER A 263 0.84 14.85 0.27
N GLU A 264 0.95 15.44 1.46
CA GLU A 264 1.49 14.81 2.66
C GLU A 264 2.93 14.29 2.54
N SER A 265 3.67 14.84 1.58
CA SER A 265 5.08 14.51 1.33
C SER A 265 5.99 15.42 2.14
N ARG A 266 6.05 15.18 3.45
CA ARG A 266 6.83 15.97 4.40
C ARG A 266 8.33 15.63 4.37
N GLY A 267 9.14 16.62 4.73
CA GLY A 267 10.59 16.44 4.93
C GLY A 267 11.31 16.09 3.62
N THR A 268 12.14 15.03 3.64
CA THR A 268 12.93 14.60 2.49
C THR A 268 12.23 13.56 1.61
N HIS A 269 10.96 13.23 1.88
CA HIS A 269 10.28 12.09 1.28
C HIS A 269 10.30 12.08 -0.25
N ALA A 270 9.85 13.16 -0.91
CA ALA A 270 9.88 13.28 -2.37
C ALA A 270 11.29 13.13 -2.96
N LYS A 271 12.32 13.68 -2.28
CA LYS A 271 13.71 13.52 -2.70
C LYS A 271 14.16 12.08 -2.56
N THR A 272 13.83 11.41 -1.46
CA THR A 272 14.11 9.98 -1.26
C THR A 272 13.48 9.13 -2.37
N MET A 273 12.21 9.39 -2.72
CA MET A 273 11.55 8.68 -3.80
C MET A 273 12.21 8.94 -5.16
N ALA A 274 12.49 10.20 -5.48
CA ALA A 274 13.10 10.58 -6.75
C ALA A 274 14.53 10.05 -6.90
N ASP A 275 15.37 10.15 -5.87
CA ASP A 275 16.73 9.59 -5.88
C ASP A 275 16.72 8.06 -6.07
N ALA A 276 15.76 7.38 -5.43
CA ALA A 276 15.58 5.94 -5.58
C ALA A 276 15.29 5.60 -7.05
N LEU A 277 14.34 6.30 -7.69
CA LEU A 277 13.92 6.09 -9.08
C LEU A 277 14.90 6.66 -10.13
N GLY A 278 15.86 7.51 -9.74
CA GLY A 278 16.66 8.32 -10.66
C GLY A 278 15.82 9.38 -11.38
N TRP A 279 14.82 9.92 -10.69
CA TRP A 279 13.91 10.97 -11.16
C TRP A 279 14.30 12.33 -10.59
N TYR A 280 13.62 13.37 -11.04
CA TYR A 280 13.75 14.73 -10.54
C TYR A 280 12.70 15.02 -9.46
N SER A 281 13.04 15.85 -8.48
CA SER A 281 12.10 16.30 -7.44
C SER A 281 12.27 17.78 -7.14
N VAL A 282 11.16 18.46 -6.85
CA VAL A 282 11.11 19.77 -6.19
C VAL A 282 10.08 19.72 -5.06
N HIS A 283 10.29 20.49 -4.00
CA HIS A 283 9.41 20.52 -2.83
C HIS A 283 9.26 21.94 -2.29
N ASN A 284 8.13 22.24 -1.63
CA ASN A 284 7.87 23.57 -1.07
C ASN A 284 8.46 23.77 0.35
N GLY A 285 9.24 22.80 0.85
CA GLY A 285 9.75 22.79 2.22
C GLY A 285 8.74 22.35 3.29
N GLY A 286 7.48 22.11 2.91
CA GLY A 286 6.40 21.67 3.78
C GLY A 286 5.83 20.34 3.33
N ASP A 287 4.59 20.39 2.86
CA ASP A 287 3.74 19.21 2.62
C ASP A 287 3.67 18.77 1.15
N LEU A 288 3.95 19.70 0.22
CA LEU A 288 3.76 19.49 -1.22
C LEU A 288 5.08 19.28 -1.95
N ALA A 289 5.08 18.34 -2.88
CA ALA A 289 6.21 18.08 -3.74
C ALA A 289 5.78 17.59 -5.13
N ILE A 290 6.67 17.78 -6.09
CA ILE A 290 6.50 17.27 -7.46
C ILE A 290 7.70 16.40 -7.79
N ILE A 291 7.44 15.20 -8.29
CA ILE A 291 8.48 14.31 -8.84
C ILE A 291 8.19 13.98 -10.31
N SER A 292 9.24 13.76 -11.10
CA SER A 292 9.12 13.59 -12.54
C SER A 292 10.25 12.76 -13.13
N LYS A 293 9.94 11.87 -14.09
CA LYS A 293 10.94 11.18 -14.94
C LYS A 293 11.78 12.16 -15.77
N TYR A 294 11.26 13.36 -15.97
CA TYR A 294 11.81 14.41 -16.83
C TYR A 294 12.26 15.62 -16.00
N PRO A 295 13.27 16.38 -16.45
CA PRO A 295 13.79 17.53 -15.71
C PRO A 295 12.70 18.50 -15.25
N LEU A 296 12.88 18.99 -14.02
CA LEU A 296 12.03 20.03 -13.42
C LEU A 296 12.77 21.36 -13.46
N GLY A 297 12.04 22.41 -13.84
CA GLY A 297 12.55 23.77 -14.00
C GLY A 297 12.06 24.70 -12.90
N ALA A 298 11.67 25.92 -13.31
CA ALA A 298 11.16 26.95 -12.40
C ALA A 298 10.01 26.41 -11.52
N THR A 299 10.03 26.81 -10.25
CA THR A 299 8.98 26.50 -9.28
C THR A 299 8.13 27.73 -9.00
N PHE A 300 6.90 27.48 -8.56
CA PHE A 300 5.87 28.49 -8.31
C PHE A 300 5.18 28.18 -6.98
N THR A 301 4.67 29.20 -6.30
CA THR A 301 3.97 29.04 -5.03
C THR A 301 2.64 29.78 -5.06
N ALA A 302 1.67 29.22 -4.36
CA ALA A 302 0.40 29.84 -4.05
C ALA A 302 -0.01 29.40 -2.64
N GLU A 303 -1.13 29.91 -2.15
CA GLU A 303 -1.66 29.39 -0.90
C GLU A 303 -2.12 27.95 -1.07
N ALA A 304 -1.61 27.05 -0.22
CA ALA A 304 -1.89 25.61 -0.28
C ALA A 304 -1.57 24.95 -1.64
N GLY A 305 -0.73 25.59 -2.48
CA GLY A 305 -0.36 25.08 -3.80
C GLY A 305 1.10 25.31 -4.15
N PHE A 306 1.65 24.36 -4.89
CA PHE A 306 3.05 24.38 -5.34
C PHE A 306 3.14 23.91 -6.79
N GLY A 307 3.82 24.69 -7.62
CA GLY A 307 3.92 24.42 -9.05
C GLY A 307 5.35 24.23 -9.51
N ALA A 308 5.53 23.53 -10.62
CA ALA A 308 6.80 23.40 -11.30
C ALA A 308 6.63 23.28 -12.82
N ARG A 309 7.65 23.72 -13.54
CA ARG A 309 7.79 23.47 -14.96
C ARG A 309 8.40 22.08 -15.20
N VAL A 310 7.82 21.32 -16.11
CA VAL A 310 8.34 20.01 -16.55
C VAL A 310 8.88 20.15 -17.97
N GLU A 311 10.12 19.75 -18.19
CA GLU A 311 10.80 19.82 -19.50
C GLU A 311 10.93 18.41 -20.09
N PHE A 312 9.98 18.01 -20.95
CA PHE A 312 10.01 16.70 -21.61
C PHE A 312 11.18 16.61 -22.60
N ALA A 313 11.35 17.64 -23.42
CA ALA A 313 12.45 17.81 -24.35
C ALA A 313 12.62 19.30 -24.68
N ALA A 314 13.66 19.66 -25.45
CA ALA A 314 13.84 21.04 -25.89
C ALA A 314 12.58 21.55 -26.64
N GLY A 315 11.91 22.56 -26.06
CA GLY A 315 10.67 23.13 -26.60
C GLY A 315 9.38 22.34 -26.28
N GLU A 316 9.48 21.16 -25.67
CA GLU A 316 8.35 20.35 -25.23
C GLU A 316 8.24 20.40 -23.71
N ARG A 317 7.29 21.19 -23.20
CA ARG A 317 7.18 21.50 -21.78
C ARG A 317 5.75 21.55 -21.30
N ALA A 318 5.55 21.34 -20.01
CA ALA A 318 4.28 21.49 -19.31
C ALA A 318 4.47 22.24 -17.99
N VAL A 319 3.38 22.65 -17.37
CA VAL A 319 3.35 23.11 -15.98
C VAL A 319 2.45 22.18 -15.17
N ILE A 320 2.90 21.77 -14.00
CA ILE A 320 2.09 21.04 -13.03
C ILE A 320 1.99 21.87 -11.75
N TRP A 321 0.79 21.95 -11.21
CA TRP A 321 0.47 22.48 -9.89
C TRP A 321 -0.07 21.35 -9.04
N ASP A 322 0.45 21.22 -7.84
CA ASP A 322 -0.03 20.30 -6.81
C ASP A 322 -0.67 21.09 -5.66
N VAL A 323 -1.73 20.56 -5.07
CA VAL A 323 -2.45 21.20 -3.96
C VAL A 323 -2.69 20.21 -2.81
N HIS A 324 -2.73 20.76 -1.60
CA HIS A 324 -3.27 20.09 -0.43
C HIS A 324 -4.07 21.13 0.35
N LEU A 325 -5.36 21.21 0.04
CA LEU A 325 -6.25 22.21 0.62
C LEU A 325 -6.63 21.82 2.05
N ASN A 326 -7.07 22.79 2.85
CA ASN A 326 -7.40 22.56 4.25
C ASN A 326 -8.48 21.47 4.42
N TYR A 327 -8.29 20.54 5.36
CA TYR A 327 -9.14 19.36 5.52
C TYR A 327 -10.41 19.61 6.36
N THR A 328 -10.48 20.68 7.15
CA THR A 328 -11.54 20.87 8.15
C THR A 328 -12.20 22.26 8.13
N PRO A 329 -13.52 22.39 8.37
CA PRO A 329 -14.52 21.32 8.49
C PRO A 329 -14.70 20.53 7.18
N TYR A 330 -15.20 19.30 7.25
CA TYR A 330 -15.40 18.44 6.07
C TYR A 330 -16.87 18.41 5.66
N GLY A 331 -17.17 18.90 4.45
CA GLY A 331 -18.55 19.09 3.99
C GLY A 331 -19.40 17.82 3.94
N PRO A 332 -18.87 16.66 3.50
CA PRO A 332 -19.61 15.40 3.55
C PRO A 332 -20.05 14.97 4.95
N TYR A 333 -19.30 15.30 6.01
CA TYR A 333 -19.74 15.07 7.39
C TYR A 333 -20.88 16.01 7.78
N ASP A 334 -20.79 17.29 7.41
CA ASP A 334 -21.86 18.27 7.63
C ASP A 334 -23.17 17.82 6.96
N ALA A 335 -23.10 17.15 5.81
CA ALA A 335 -24.24 16.58 5.10
C ALA A 335 -24.72 15.25 5.70
N CYS A 336 -23.83 14.27 5.85
CA CYS A 336 -24.21 12.90 6.12
C CYS A 336 -24.40 12.59 7.60
N PHE A 337 -23.71 13.29 8.49
CA PHE A 337 -23.83 13.09 9.93
C PHE A 337 -24.68 14.20 10.55
N ASP A 338 -24.32 15.46 10.32
CA ASP A 338 -24.98 16.60 10.98
C ASP A 338 -26.29 17.03 10.31
N LYS A 339 -26.59 16.50 9.12
CA LYS A 339 -27.81 16.78 8.35
C LYS A 339 -28.07 18.27 8.16
N MET A 340 -27.01 19.05 7.94
CA MET A 340 -27.10 20.48 7.72
C MET A 340 -27.84 20.81 6.42
N SER A 341 -28.40 22.02 6.31
CA SER A 341 -28.94 22.51 5.04
C SER A 341 -27.81 22.79 4.04
N VAL A 342 -28.08 22.65 2.74
CA VAL A 342 -27.09 22.93 1.68
C VAL A 342 -26.49 24.33 1.81
N ASN A 343 -27.29 25.35 2.14
CA ASN A 343 -26.79 26.71 2.34
C ASN A 343 -25.76 26.80 3.49
N LYS A 344 -25.96 26.04 4.58
CA LYS A 344 -25.01 26.01 5.70
C LYS A 344 -23.74 25.25 5.35
N ILE A 345 -23.86 24.14 4.60
CA ILE A 345 -22.71 23.37 4.08
C ILE A 345 -21.83 24.27 3.20
N ILE A 346 -22.42 24.98 2.24
CA ILE A 346 -21.70 25.90 1.35
C ILE A 346 -21.03 27.05 2.14
N ALA A 347 -21.71 27.61 3.15
CA ALA A 347 -21.12 28.65 3.98
C ALA A 347 -19.91 28.13 4.78
N ARG A 348 -19.98 26.90 5.30
CA ARG A 348 -18.88 26.26 6.03
C ARG A 348 -17.73 25.85 5.11
N GLU A 349 -18.01 25.46 3.88
CA GLU A 349 -17.01 25.23 2.84
C GLU A 349 -16.22 26.51 2.52
N SER A 350 -16.86 27.68 2.53
CA SER A 350 -16.12 28.95 2.41
C SER A 350 -15.32 29.28 3.68
N GLN A 351 -15.86 28.98 4.87
CA GLN A 351 -15.19 29.21 6.15
C GLN A 351 -14.00 28.28 6.41
N SER A 352 -13.97 27.09 5.78
CA SER A 352 -12.82 26.19 5.85
C SER A 352 -11.57 26.80 5.22
N GLY A 353 -11.71 27.83 4.39
CA GLY A 353 -10.58 28.43 3.68
C GLY A 353 -10.28 27.77 2.34
N ARG A 354 -10.80 26.58 2.03
CA ARG A 354 -10.53 25.86 0.78
C ARG A 354 -10.87 26.67 -0.48
N VAL A 355 -11.97 27.45 -0.44
CA VAL A 355 -12.37 28.31 -1.57
C VAL A 355 -11.32 29.41 -1.84
N ARG A 356 -10.81 30.05 -0.79
CA ARG A 356 -9.77 31.08 -0.90
C ARG A 356 -8.43 30.48 -1.36
N GLU A 357 -8.08 29.32 -0.83
CA GLU A 357 -6.87 28.59 -1.19
C GLU A 357 -6.89 28.22 -2.68
N ILE A 358 -7.97 27.60 -3.18
CA ILE A 358 -8.04 27.25 -4.60
C ILE A 358 -8.06 28.48 -5.51
N GLU A 359 -8.71 29.58 -5.12
CA GLU A 359 -8.67 30.83 -5.88
C GLU A 359 -7.26 31.43 -5.93
N SER A 360 -6.47 31.33 -4.86
CA SER A 360 -5.07 31.72 -4.83
C SER A 360 -4.24 30.92 -5.85
N VAL A 361 -4.42 29.59 -5.88
CA VAL A 361 -3.76 28.70 -6.85
C VAL A 361 -4.18 29.03 -8.28
N LEU A 362 -5.49 29.21 -8.54
CA LEU A 362 -6.00 29.50 -9.88
C LEU A 362 -5.49 30.86 -10.41
N ASN A 363 -5.33 31.86 -9.53
CA ASN A 363 -4.72 33.14 -9.87
C ASN A 363 -3.24 33.00 -10.23
N ALA A 364 -2.47 32.24 -9.46
CA ALA A 364 -1.06 31.98 -9.74
C ALA A 364 -0.86 31.12 -11.00
N LEU A 365 -1.80 30.22 -11.29
CA LEU A 365 -1.78 29.36 -12.47
C LEU A 365 -2.16 30.11 -13.76
N ALA A 366 -2.97 31.17 -13.67
CA ALA A 366 -3.56 31.85 -14.82
C ALA A 366 -2.56 32.30 -15.91
N PRO A 367 -1.37 32.86 -15.60
CA PRO A 367 -0.38 33.22 -16.61
C PRO A 367 0.11 32.03 -17.43
N HIS A 368 0.21 30.84 -16.83
CA HIS A 368 0.69 29.64 -17.52
C HIS A 368 -0.27 29.12 -18.58
N LYS A 369 -1.58 29.34 -18.39
CA LYS A 369 -2.59 29.02 -19.41
C LYS A 369 -2.39 29.82 -20.70
N ALA A 370 -1.92 31.06 -20.57
CA ALA A 370 -1.68 31.94 -21.71
C ALA A 370 -0.45 31.51 -22.53
N GLU A 371 0.40 30.63 -22.01
CA GLU A 371 1.58 30.11 -22.71
C GLU A 371 1.23 29.08 -23.81
N GLY A 372 -0.02 28.58 -23.85
CA GLY A 372 -0.46 27.60 -24.85
C GLY A 372 0.13 26.19 -24.68
N ILE A 373 0.75 25.91 -23.53
CA ILE A 373 1.31 24.61 -23.17
C ILE A 373 0.34 23.81 -22.28
N PRO A 374 0.53 22.50 -22.12
CA PRO A 374 -0.22 21.72 -21.13
C PRO A 374 -0.01 22.29 -19.73
N VAL A 375 -1.11 22.52 -19.01
CA VAL A 375 -1.09 22.84 -17.59
C VAL A 375 -1.96 21.83 -16.85
N PHE A 376 -1.41 21.22 -15.80
CA PHE A 376 -2.08 20.26 -14.94
C PHE A 376 -2.23 20.85 -13.54
N LEU A 377 -3.38 20.61 -12.92
CA LEU A 377 -3.63 20.93 -11.51
C LEU A 377 -4.06 19.64 -10.82
N VAL A 378 -3.26 19.18 -9.87
CA VAL A 378 -3.39 17.88 -9.22
C VAL A 378 -3.39 18.04 -7.71
N GLY A 379 -3.74 16.97 -6.99
CA GLY A 379 -3.53 16.87 -5.55
C GLY A 379 -4.79 16.54 -4.78
N ASP A 380 -4.72 16.76 -3.47
CA ASP A 380 -5.80 16.54 -2.51
C ASP A 380 -6.53 17.85 -2.23
N PHE A 381 -7.80 17.91 -2.66
CA PHE A 381 -8.60 19.11 -2.53
C PHE A 381 -9.40 19.14 -1.22
N ASN A 382 -9.45 18.03 -0.47
CA ASN A 382 -10.28 17.90 0.73
C ASN A 382 -11.75 18.37 0.54
N ALA A 383 -12.22 18.37 -0.70
CA ALA A 383 -13.53 18.87 -1.11
C ALA A 383 -14.03 18.02 -2.29
N PRO A 384 -15.28 17.50 -2.25
CA PRO A 384 -15.81 16.74 -3.36
C PRO A 384 -16.11 17.59 -4.60
N SER A 385 -16.40 16.93 -5.73
CA SER A 385 -16.81 17.62 -6.95
C SER A 385 -18.31 17.85 -7.02
N HIS A 386 -18.72 19.03 -7.51
CA HIS A 386 -20.11 19.31 -7.90
C HIS A 386 -20.59 18.38 -9.03
N ARG A 387 -19.67 17.75 -9.78
CA ARG A 387 -19.96 16.72 -10.78
C ARG A 387 -20.29 15.35 -10.18
N ASP A 388 -19.93 15.13 -8.91
CA ASP A 388 -20.18 13.88 -8.19
C ASP A 388 -21.47 13.99 -7.36
N TRP A 389 -21.66 15.12 -6.66
CA TRP A 389 -22.81 15.38 -5.80
C TRP A 389 -24.03 15.91 -6.58
N THR A 390 -24.48 15.13 -7.55
CA THR A 390 -25.60 15.46 -8.47
C THR A 390 -26.93 14.85 -8.00
N PRO A 391 -28.09 15.28 -8.54
CA PRO A 391 -29.37 14.64 -8.23
C PRO A 391 -29.39 13.14 -8.53
N ALA A 392 -28.71 12.70 -9.59
CA ALA A 392 -28.64 11.29 -9.98
C ALA A 392 -27.82 10.44 -8.98
N ALA A 393 -26.80 11.04 -8.36
CA ALA A 393 -25.93 10.38 -7.39
C ALA A 393 -26.30 10.67 -5.93
N ALA A 394 -27.40 11.38 -5.67
CA ALA A 394 -27.79 11.81 -4.33
C ALA A 394 -27.90 10.65 -3.33
N SER A 395 -28.31 9.45 -3.78
CA SER A 395 -28.36 8.26 -2.92
C SER A 395 -26.99 7.77 -2.42
N LEU A 396 -25.92 8.07 -3.16
CA LEU A 396 -24.54 7.81 -2.72
C LEU A 396 -24.07 8.83 -1.69
N HIS A 397 -24.63 10.03 -1.72
CA HIS A 397 -24.27 11.16 -0.87
C HIS A 397 -25.38 11.48 0.12
N CYS A 398 -25.88 10.46 0.82
CA CYS A 398 -26.83 10.57 1.93
C CYS A 398 -28.10 11.40 1.64
N GLY A 399 -28.53 11.46 0.38
CA GLY A 399 -29.70 12.19 -0.10
C GLY A 399 -29.43 13.63 -0.56
N TYR A 400 -28.16 14.07 -0.59
CA TYR A 400 -27.79 15.44 -0.87
C TYR A 400 -27.35 15.66 -2.32
N THR A 401 -27.59 16.88 -2.79
CA THR A 401 -27.00 17.46 -3.99
C THR A 401 -26.32 18.75 -3.56
N VAL A 402 -25.04 18.89 -3.86
CA VAL A 402 -24.23 20.03 -3.41
C VAL A 402 -23.35 20.51 -4.56
N ASN A 403 -23.49 21.78 -4.89
CA ASN A 403 -22.63 22.45 -5.85
C ASN A 403 -21.37 22.94 -5.14
N TRP A 404 -20.39 22.05 -4.97
CA TRP A 404 -19.14 22.35 -4.25
C TRP A 404 -18.38 23.53 -4.88
N PRO A 405 -18.17 24.65 -4.17
CA PRO A 405 -17.57 25.86 -4.70
C PRO A 405 -16.14 25.69 -5.23
N VAL A 406 -15.35 24.80 -4.61
CA VAL A 406 -13.96 24.53 -5.00
C VAL A 406 -13.89 23.99 -6.43
N SER A 407 -14.58 22.88 -6.71
CA SER A 407 -14.61 22.29 -8.06
C SER A 407 -15.31 23.20 -9.09
N GLN A 408 -16.30 23.99 -8.67
CA GLN A 408 -16.89 25.01 -9.54
C GLN A 408 -15.92 26.14 -9.88
N ALA A 409 -15.05 26.56 -8.96
CA ALA A 409 -14.02 27.57 -9.22
C ALA A 409 -13.02 27.06 -10.26
N VAL A 410 -12.57 25.81 -10.13
CA VAL A 410 -11.63 25.16 -11.07
C VAL A 410 -12.21 25.08 -12.49
N GLU A 411 -13.46 24.61 -12.64
CA GLU A 411 -14.10 24.54 -13.96
C GLU A 411 -14.41 25.94 -14.54
N ARG A 412 -14.80 26.91 -13.71
CA ARG A 412 -14.98 28.32 -14.16
C ARG A 412 -13.67 28.94 -14.63
N ALA A 413 -12.54 28.53 -14.04
CA ALA A 413 -11.22 28.88 -14.52
C ALA A 413 -10.84 28.14 -15.82
N GLY A 414 -11.71 27.30 -16.38
CA GLY A 414 -11.53 26.64 -17.67
C GLY A 414 -10.67 25.38 -17.62
N LEU A 415 -10.40 24.85 -16.41
CA LEU A 415 -9.75 23.55 -16.26
C LEU A 415 -10.79 22.43 -16.37
N VAL A 416 -10.35 21.29 -16.90
CA VAL A 416 -11.17 20.12 -17.20
C VAL A 416 -10.88 19.01 -16.20
N ASP A 417 -11.91 18.50 -15.53
CA ASP A 417 -11.86 17.31 -14.66
C ASP A 417 -11.59 16.07 -15.53
N SER A 418 -10.36 15.57 -15.52
CA SER A 418 -9.99 14.44 -16.38
C SER A 418 -10.75 13.16 -16.07
N TYR A 419 -11.09 12.93 -14.81
CA TYR A 419 -11.82 11.74 -14.39
C TYR A 419 -13.24 11.75 -14.93
N ARG A 420 -13.93 12.89 -14.87
CA ARG A 420 -15.31 13.02 -15.36
C ARG A 420 -15.42 13.13 -16.87
N VAL A 421 -14.38 13.58 -17.57
CA VAL A 421 -14.31 13.45 -19.03
C VAL A 421 -14.29 11.98 -19.45
N VAL A 422 -13.49 11.15 -18.79
CA VAL A 422 -13.36 9.73 -19.13
C VAL A 422 -14.52 8.90 -18.56
N ASN A 423 -15.01 9.26 -17.37
CA ASN A 423 -16.05 8.56 -16.62
C ASN A 423 -17.23 9.51 -16.33
N PRO A 424 -18.09 9.81 -17.31
CA PRO A 424 -19.10 10.86 -17.20
C PRO A 424 -20.27 10.54 -16.25
N ASP A 425 -20.49 9.27 -15.91
CA ASP A 425 -21.59 8.83 -15.05
C ASP A 425 -21.10 8.67 -13.59
N PRO A 426 -21.46 9.59 -12.67
CA PRO A 426 -21.00 9.55 -11.28
C PRO A 426 -21.62 8.42 -10.46
N VAL A 427 -22.71 7.80 -10.92
CA VAL A 427 -23.33 6.67 -10.22
C VAL A 427 -22.60 5.38 -10.56
N LYS A 428 -22.28 5.16 -11.85
CA LYS A 428 -21.59 3.94 -12.29
C LYS A 428 -20.13 3.93 -11.91
N MET A 429 -19.47 5.09 -12.01
CA MET A 429 -18.05 5.25 -11.76
C MET A 429 -17.86 6.39 -10.77
N PRO A 430 -18.14 6.20 -9.47
CA PRO A 430 -18.04 7.27 -8.47
C PRO A 430 -16.59 7.75 -8.32
N GLY A 431 -15.61 6.86 -8.45
CA GLY A 431 -14.19 7.23 -8.45
C GLY A 431 -13.70 7.72 -7.09
N ASN A 432 -14.30 7.22 -6.00
CA ASN A 432 -13.96 7.62 -4.65
C ASN A 432 -12.46 7.45 -4.39
N THR A 433 -11.86 8.47 -3.80
CA THR A 433 -10.45 8.49 -3.41
C THR A 433 -10.29 8.49 -1.89
N TRP A 434 -11.28 9.03 -1.17
CA TRP A 434 -11.43 8.92 0.28
C TRP A 434 -12.58 7.96 0.62
N SER A 435 -12.36 6.85 1.32
CA SER A 435 -11.05 6.28 1.71
C SER A 435 -11.06 4.76 1.59
N PRO A 436 -10.00 4.15 0.99
CA PRO A 436 -9.83 2.71 0.92
C PRO A 436 -9.64 2.01 2.28
N VAL A 437 -9.25 2.72 3.35
CA VAL A 437 -8.95 2.12 4.67
C VAL A 437 -9.90 2.57 5.79
N TYR A 438 -10.83 3.48 5.50
CA TYR A 438 -11.90 3.91 6.40
C TYR A 438 -13.28 3.53 5.82
N PRO A 439 -13.71 2.25 5.89
CA PRO A 439 -15.09 1.88 5.55
C PRO A 439 -16.12 2.45 6.53
N LYS A 440 -15.69 2.82 7.74
CA LYS A 440 -16.46 3.50 8.79
C LYS A 440 -15.70 4.74 9.26
N HIS A 441 -16.43 5.68 9.85
CA HIS A 441 -15.88 6.98 10.26
C HIS A 441 -14.69 6.87 11.22
N ASN A 442 -14.72 5.89 12.13
CA ASN A 442 -13.61 5.61 13.05
C ASN A 442 -12.85 4.36 12.60
N GLY A 443 -12.43 4.35 11.33
CA GLY A 443 -11.71 3.25 10.69
C GLY A 443 -12.62 2.06 10.40
N SER A 444 -12.58 1.05 11.27
CA SER A 444 -13.43 -0.15 11.17
C SER A 444 -14.72 -0.05 11.98
N THR A 445 -14.90 1.02 12.78
CA THR A 445 -16.02 1.19 13.70
C THR A 445 -16.76 2.51 13.50
N GLY A 446 -17.97 2.61 14.04
CA GLY A 446 -18.82 3.80 13.93
C GLY A 446 -19.78 3.78 12.73
N VAL A 447 -20.28 4.95 12.38
CA VAL A 447 -21.19 5.13 11.23
C VAL A 447 -20.45 4.88 9.91
N ALA A 448 -21.20 4.57 8.85
CA ALA A 448 -20.62 4.42 7.52
C ALA A 448 -19.92 5.71 7.09
N GLU A 449 -18.69 5.59 6.59
CA GLU A 449 -17.92 6.73 6.11
C GLU A 449 -18.49 7.20 4.76
N PRO A 450 -18.78 8.52 4.60
CA PRO A 450 -19.03 9.11 3.29
C PRO A 450 -17.82 8.87 2.38
N GLN A 451 -18.03 8.09 1.32
CA GLN A 451 -16.99 7.79 0.34
C GLN A 451 -17.07 8.83 -0.78
N ASP A 452 -16.00 9.57 -0.99
CA ASP A 452 -15.96 10.73 -1.86
C ASP A 452 -14.70 10.76 -2.72
N ARG A 453 -14.79 11.41 -3.87
CA ARG A 453 -13.63 11.75 -4.69
C ARG A 453 -13.17 13.16 -4.32
N ILE A 454 -12.02 13.23 -3.65
CA ILE A 454 -11.41 14.49 -3.19
C ILE A 454 -10.01 14.72 -3.77
N ASP A 455 -9.44 13.72 -4.43
CA ASP A 455 -8.19 13.83 -5.17
C ASP A 455 -8.50 13.97 -6.66
N PHE A 456 -7.77 14.85 -7.35
CA PHE A 456 -8.08 15.20 -8.74
C PHE A 456 -6.84 15.33 -9.60
N VAL A 457 -7.04 15.10 -10.90
CA VAL A 457 -6.15 15.58 -11.96
C VAL A 457 -6.98 16.41 -12.91
N TYR A 458 -6.83 17.73 -12.85
CA TYR A 458 -7.40 18.68 -13.79
C TYR A 458 -6.37 19.06 -14.86
N SER A 459 -6.84 19.47 -16.03
CA SER A 459 -5.98 19.89 -17.14
C SER A 459 -6.54 21.08 -17.92
N VAL A 460 -5.67 21.83 -18.58
CA VAL A 460 -6.02 22.89 -19.54
C VAL A 460 -4.92 23.03 -20.58
N GLY A 461 -5.24 23.69 -21.70
CA GLY A 461 -4.36 23.78 -22.87
C GLY A 461 -4.55 22.57 -23.80
N PRO A 462 -3.50 22.10 -24.47
CA PRO A 462 -3.61 21.03 -25.48
C PRO A 462 -3.75 19.62 -24.89
N ALA A 463 -3.74 19.47 -23.55
CA ALA A 463 -3.87 18.17 -22.91
C ALA A 463 -5.31 17.62 -23.00
N GLN A 464 -5.47 16.47 -23.65
CA GLN A 464 -6.74 15.74 -23.72
C GLN A 464 -6.67 14.46 -22.87
N PRO A 465 -7.53 14.27 -21.86
CA PRO A 465 -7.61 13.00 -21.12
C PRO A 465 -7.94 11.82 -22.06
N LEU A 466 -7.17 10.74 -21.99
CA LEU A 466 -7.44 9.47 -22.68
C LEU A 466 -8.00 8.41 -21.73
N THR A 467 -7.36 8.28 -20.57
CA THR A 467 -7.78 7.38 -19.49
C THR A 467 -7.60 8.08 -18.16
N SER A 468 -8.49 7.85 -17.20
CA SER A 468 -8.36 8.39 -15.84
C SER A 468 -9.02 7.43 -14.85
N SER A 469 -8.29 7.08 -13.80
CA SER A 469 -8.71 6.10 -12.80
C SER A 469 -8.30 6.54 -11.40
N ALA A 470 -9.19 6.34 -10.42
CA ALA A 470 -8.82 6.26 -9.02
C ALA A 470 -8.26 4.85 -8.76
N VAL A 471 -7.03 4.75 -8.24
CA VAL A 471 -6.26 3.52 -8.18
C VAL A 471 -5.91 3.19 -6.73
N VAL A 472 -6.18 1.94 -6.37
CA VAL A 472 -5.79 1.29 -5.12
C VAL A 472 -5.15 -0.06 -5.49
N ARG A 473 -4.17 -0.53 -4.73
CA ARG A 473 -3.58 -1.87 -4.89
C ARG A 473 -4.06 -2.84 -3.82
N GLY A 474 -4.14 -4.11 -4.17
CA GLY A 474 -4.64 -5.15 -3.28
C GLY A 474 -6.07 -4.90 -2.78
N THR A 475 -6.37 -5.45 -1.61
CA THR A 475 -7.62 -5.22 -0.88
C THR A 475 -7.24 -4.69 0.51
N PRO A 476 -7.17 -3.36 0.69
CA PRO A 476 -6.68 -2.78 1.93
C PRO A 476 -7.52 -3.20 3.13
N ALA A 477 -6.86 -3.66 4.19
CA ALA A 477 -7.49 -3.80 5.49
C ALA A 477 -7.77 -2.43 6.10
N ALA A 478 -8.89 -2.32 6.80
CA ALA A 478 -9.29 -1.09 7.45
C ALA A 478 -8.42 -0.76 8.67
N VAL A 479 -8.39 0.52 9.06
CA VAL A 479 -7.80 0.96 10.33
C VAL A 479 -8.50 0.26 11.51
N PRO A 480 -7.78 -0.29 12.50
CA PRO A 480 -6.33 -0.16 12.75
C PRO A 480 -5.44 -1.25 12.12
N ASN A 481 -5.98 -2.22 11.38
CA ASN A 481 -5.24 -3.38 10.87
C ASN A 481 -4.49 -3.14 9.54
N HIS A 482 -4.25 -1.88 9.18
CA HIS A 482 -3.77 -1.45 7.87
C HIS A 482 -2.25 -1.56 7.67
N ALA A 483 -1.47 -1.74 8.75
CA ALA A 483 0.00 -1.67 8.69
C ALA A 483 0.62 -2.63 7.67
N GLY A 484 -0.01 -3.79 7.44
CA GLY A 484 0.43 -4.80 6.47
C GLY A 484 -0.07 -4.61 5.04
N ASN A 485 -0.87 -3.57 4.75
CA ASN A 485 -1.51 -3.38 3.44
C ASN A 485 -0.49 -3.27 2.29
N GLU A 486 -0.83 -3.81 1.12
CA GLU A 486 -0.06 -3.54 -0.11
C GLU A 486 -0.17 -2.05 -0.50
N TRP A 487 -1.37 -1.48 -0.37
CA TRP A 487 -1.61 -0.06 -0.57
C TRP A 487 -1.09 0.75 0.62
N ALA A 488 -0.28 1.77 0.33
CA ALA A 488 0.47 2.53 1.32
C ALA A 488 -0.08 3.94 1.57
N SER A 489 -1.39 4.12 1.38
CA SER A 489 -2.09 5.38 1.61
C SER A 489 -3.54 5.12 2.04
N ASP A 490 -4.14 6.05 2.75
CA ASP A 490 -5.57 6.13 3.00
C ASP A 490 -6.34 6.87 1.89
N HIS A 491 -5.64 7.33 0.85
CA HIS A 491 -6.22 7.84 -0.39
C HIS A 491 -5.99 6.89 -1.56
N ALA A 492 -6.94 6.82 -2.50
CA ALA A 492 -6.65 6.29 -3.83
C ALA A 492 -5.89 7.34 -4.66
N ALA A 493 -4.90 6.91 -5.44
CA ALA A 493 -4.19 7.82 -6.34
C ALA A 493 -5.01 8.05 -7.62
N VAL A 494 -5.02 9.26 -8.17
CA VAL A 494 -5.66 9.54 -9.47
C VAL A 494 -4.61 9.52 -10.56
N VAL A 495 -4.70 8.53 -11.46
CA VAL A 495 -3.74 8.34 -12.56
C VAL A 495 -4.44 8.64 -13.88
N THR A 496 -3.93 9.63 -14.61
CA THR A 496 -4.50 10.05 -15.89
C THR A 496 -3.45 10.04 -16.99
N ARG A 497 -3.76 9.35 -18.10
CA ARG A 497 -2.99 9.44 -19.34
C ARG A 497 -3.61 10.50 -20.24
N PHE A 498 -2.79 11.37 -20.79
CA PHE A 498 -3.22 12.41 -21.72
C PHE A 498 -2.76 12.12 -23.14
N ARG A 499 -3.30 12.86 -24.11
CA ARG A 499 -2.70 13.14 -25.41
C ARG A 499 -2.33 14.61 -25.44
N LEU A 500 -1.13 14.95 -25.93
CA LEU A 500 -0.65 16.32 -26.08
C LEU A 500 -0.65 16.81 -27.52
#